data_AF-A0A7C5TSI6-F1
#
_entry.id   AF-A0A7C5TSI6-F1
#
_cell.length_a   1.000
_cell.length_b   1.000
_cell.length_c   1.000
_cell.angle_alpha   90.00
_cell.angle_beta   90.00
_cell.angle_gamma   90.00
#
_symmetry.space_group_name_H-M   'P 1'
#
loop_
_entity.id
_entity.type
_entity.pdbx_description
1 polymer ?
#
loop_
_entity_poly.entity_id
_entity_poly.type
_entity_poly.pdbx_seq_one_letter_code
_entity_poly.pdbx_strand_id
1 'polypeptide(L)'
;MGREARTMNRIYRLVYSGARGQWVPAPEHARARRKGRGPRAAAAAALAAALAPAAQAAPGIVADPNAAPGERPQVHRTASGLPQVDIAAPSPAGVSRNAYARFDVAAPGAILNNARTDVRTRLAGWIQGNPNLAGGTARIILNEVRSGDPSELGGYLEVAGDRAQVVVANPAGITCDGCGFINASRATLTTGTPVVEEGRLAGYRVVGGTVRIEGAGLDAREADHTALVARAVEVRAGVWARELTVAAGAGAYDAGGARTGAAPGAGGAPAFAIDVAALGGMYAGKIRLIV
;
A
#
# COMPACT_ATOMS: atom_id res chain seq x y z
N MET A 1 37.61 80.48 -25.98
CA MET A 1 36.72 80.65 -27.14
C MET A 1 36.11 79.28 -27.44
N GLY A 2 34.94 78.91 -26.93
CA GLY A 2 33.66 79.56 -27.11
C GLY A 2 32.93 78.89 -28.29
N ARG A 3 32.05 77.92 -28.00
CA ARG A 3 30.79 77.63 -28.72
C ARG A 3 30.03 76.46 -28.05
N GLU A 4 28.95 76.82 -27.36
CA GLU A 4 27.77 76.01 -27.09
C GLU A 4 26.99 75.68 -28.38
N ALA A 5 26.03 74.77 -28.22
CA ALA A 5 24.88 74.38 -29.07
C ALA A 5 25.07 72.98 -29.71
N ARG A 6 24.15 72.01 -29.54
CA ARG A 6 22.72 72.08 -29.18
C ARG A 6 22.30 70.69 -28.68
N THR A 7 21.89 70.55 -27.43
CA THR A 7 21.24 69.32 -26.95
C THR A 7 19.82 69.28 -27.49
N MET A 8 19.55 68.44 -28.51
CA MET A 8 18.18 68.15 -28.95
C MET A 8 17.48 67.33 -27.87
N ASN A 9 16.63 67.99 -27.07
CA ASN A 9 15.78 67.35 -26.10
C ASN A 9 14.72 66.52 -26.85
N ARG A 10 14.93 65.22 -26.99
CA ARG A 10 13.97 64.31 -27.64
C ARG A 10 12.95 63.84 -26.61
N ILE A 11 11.86 64.57 -26.48
CA ILE A 11 10.74 64.17 -25.62
C ILE A 11 9.97 63.06 -26.35
N TYR A 12 9.96 61.87 -25.76
CA TYR A 12 9.19 60.72 -26.25
C TYR A 12 7.99 60.48 -25.31
N ARG A 13 6.81 60.22 -25.88
CA ARG A 13 5.63 59.81 -25.12
C ARG A 13 5.44 58.30 -25.26
N LEU A 14 5.13 57.61 -24.18
CA LEU A 14 4.72 56.20 -24.23
C LEU A 14 3.28 56.09 -24.75
N VAL A 15 3.08 55.27 -25.78
CA VAL A 15 1.77 54.94 -26.37
C VAL A 15 1.60 53.43 -26.35
N TYR A 16 0.43 52.95 -25.91
CA TYR A 16 0.14 51.52 -25.87
C TYR A 16 -0.17 50.98 -27.28
N SER A 17 0.56 49.94 -27.70
CA SER A 17 0.35 49.28 -29.00
C SER A 17 -0.44 47.99 -28.84
N GLY A 18 -1.72 48.01 -29.22
CA GLY A 18 -2.60 46.84 -29.17
C GLY A 18 -2.17 45.67 -30.06
N ALA A 19 -1.35 45.92 -31.10
CA ALA A 19 -0.81 44.84 -31.93
C ALA A 19 0.36 44.08 -31.27
N ARG A 20 1.04 44.71 -30.29
CA ARG A 20 2.20 44.14 -29.59
C ARG A 20 1.95 43.88 -28.10
N GLY A 21 0.80 44.29 -27.56
CA GLY A 21 0.46 44.12 -26.14
C GLY A 21 1.34 44.89 -25.16
N GLN A 22 2.04 45.95 -25.58
CA GLN A 22 2.98 46.69 -24.73
C GLN A 22 3.05 48.20 -25.04
N TRP A 23 3.61 48.96 -24.10
CA TRP A 23 3.88 50.40 -24.24
C TRP A 23 5.15 50.65 -25.07
N VAL A 24 5.06 51.53 -26.07
CA VAL A 24 6.17 51.85 -26.98
C VAL A 24 6.43 53.37 -26.97
N PRO A 25 7.69 53.82 -26.90
CA PRO A 25 8.01 55.24 -27.00
C PRO A 25 7.80 55.74 -28.43
N ALA A 26 6.99 56.80 -28.58
CA ALA A 26 6.70 57.45 -29.85
C ALA A 26 7.12 58.94 -29.80
N PRO A 27 7.74 59.47 -30.86
CA PRO A 27 8.07 60.89 -30.93
C PRO A 27 6.79 61.73 -31.11
N GLU A 28 6.79 62.94 -30.54
CA GLU A 28 5.63 63.84 -30.47
C GLU A 28 5.03 64.26 -31.84
N HIS A 29 5.78 64.11 -32.93
CA HIS A 29 5.32 64.43 -34.28
C HIS A 29 4.65 63.26 -35.02
N ALA A 30 4.54 62.08 -34.40
CA ALA A 30 3.88 60.93 -35.01
C ALA A 30 2.35 61.11 -35.04
N ARG A 31 1.76 61.29 -36.22
CA ARG A 31 0.30 61.29 -36.42
C ARG A 31 -0.20 59.87 -36.70
N ALA A 32 -1.23 59.42 -35.98
CA ALA A 32 -1.83 58.10 -36.15
C ALA A 32 -2.50 57.96 -37.53
N ARG A 33 -2.15 56.91 -38.29
CA ARG A 33 -2.89 56.48 -39.49
C ARG A 33 -3.94 55.43 -39.11
N ARG A 34 -5.12 55.54 -39.73
CA ARG A 34 -6.35 54.77 -39.46
C ARG A 34 -6.12 53.25 -39.48
N LYS A 35 -6.76 52.52 -38.56
CA LYS A 35 -6.69 51.05 -38.40
C LYS A 35 -7.03 50.32 -39.71
N GLY A 36 -6.03 49.74 -40.36
CA GLY A 36 -6.21 48.74 -41.41
C GLY A 36 -6.54 47.38 -40.79
N ARG A 37 -7.64 46.76 -41.22
CA ARG A 37 -8.09 45.44 -40.78
C ARG A 37 -7.30 44.38 -41.55
N GLY A 38 -6.20 43.92 -40.96
CA GLY A 38 -5.41 42.79 -41.48
C GLY A 38 -6.10 41.44 -41.21
N PRO A 39 -5.87 40.43 -42.06
CA PRO A 39 -6.60 39.16 -42.01
C PRO A 39 -6.24 38.35 -40.76
N ARG A 40 -7.24 37.65 -40.22
CA ARG A 40 -7.11 36.73 -39.09
C ARG A 40 -6.15 35.61 -39.47
N ALA A 41 -4.96 35.59 -38.87
CA ALA A 41 -4.11 34.40 -38.85
C ALA A 41 -4.84 33.33 -38.03
N ALA A 42 -5.28 32.27 -38.71
CA ALA A 42 -5.77 31.06 -38.06
C ALA A 42 -4.61 30.45 -37.27
N ALA A 43 -4.67 30.55 -35.95
CA ALA A 43 -3.74 29.85 -35.07
C ALA A 43 -4.00 28.35 -35.21
N ALA A 44 -3.04 27.62 -35.77
CA ALA A 44 -2.98 26.17 -35.67
C ALA A 44 -2.78 25.81 -34.19
N ALA A 45 -3.85 25.39 -33.52
CA ALA A 45 -3.78 24.85 -32.18
C ALA A 45 -3.14 23.46 -32.27
N ALA A 46 -1.84 23.38 -31.98
CA ALA A 46 -1.17 22.12 -31.74
C ALA A 46 -1.77 21.51 -30.46
N LEU A 47 -2.50 20.40 -30.61
CA LEU A 47 -3.03 19.63 -29.50
C LEU A 47 -1.88 18.87 -28.85
N ALA A 48 -1.16 19.50 -27.92
CA ALA A 48 -0.26 18.81 -27.01
C ALA A 48 -1.11 18.00 -26.03
N ALA A 49 -1.36 16.73 -26.35
CA ALA A 49 -1.88 15.78 -25.38
C ALA A 49 -0.82 15.61 -24.28
N ALA A 50 -1.02 16.29 -23.15
CA ALA A 50 -0.21 16.08 -21.98
C ALA A 50 -0.39 14.63 -21.53
N LEU A 51 0.65 13.82 -21.71
CA LEU A 51 0.83 12.57 -20.97
C LEU A 51 1.00 12.96 -19.50
N ALA A 52 -0.11 13.09 -18.78
CA ALA A 52 -0.06 13.17 -17.33
C ALA A 52 0.56 11.84 -16.85
N PRO A 53 1.60 11.86 -16.02
CA PRO A 53 2.06 10.63 -15.37
C PRO A 53 0.85 10.04 -14.64
N ALA A 54 0.56 8.75 -14.88
CA ALA A 54 -0.40 8.03 -14.07
C ALA A 54 0.05 8.19 -12.62
N ALA A 55 -0.70 8.95 -11.82
CA ALA A 55 -0.39 9.10 -10.42
C ALA A 55 -0.43 7.69 -9.82
N GLN A 56 0.73 7.14 -9.44
CA GLN A 56 0.75 5.96 -8.59
C GLN A 56 0.00 6.38 -7.32
N ALA A 57 -1.19 5.83 -7.12
CA ALA A 57 -1.94 6.02 -5.90
C ALA A 57 -1.02 5.65 -4.74
N ALA A 58 -0.87 6.56 -3.78
CA ALA A 58 0.00 6.36 -2.63
C ALA A 58 -0.26 4.99 -1.96
N PRO A 59 0.77 4.34 -1.40
CA PRO A 59 0.58 3.11 -0.64
C PRO A 59 -0.45 3.35 0.47
N GLY A 60 -1.34 2.39 0.68
CA GLY A 60 -2.36 2.51 1.70
C GLY A 60 -3.27 1.30 1.81
N ILE A 61 -4.08 1.30 2.87
CA ILE A 61 -5.07 0.26 3.14
C ILE A 61 -6.42 0.76 2.62
N VAL A 62 -7.02 0.01 1.70
CA VAL A 62 -8.30 0.34 1.07
C VAL A 62 -9.20 -0.88 1.14
N ALA A 63 -10.28 -0.77 1.92
CA ALA A 63 -11.31 -1.79 2.01
C ALA A 63 -11.92 -2.06 0.63
N ASP A 64 -12.25 -3.32 0.34
CA ASP A 64 -12.93 -3.69 -0.90
C ASP A 64 -14.36 -3.13 -0.89
N PRO A 65 -14.71 -2.21 -1.81
CA PRO A 65 -16.06 -1.65 -1.85
C PRO A 65 -17.13 -2.68 -2.19
N ASN A 66 -16.75 -3.79 -2.83
CA ASN A 66 -17.63 -4.88 -3.25
C ASN A 66 -17.67 -6.04 -2.25
N ALA A 67 -16.97 -5.92 -1.11
CA ALA A 67 -17.00 -6.93 -0.06
C ALA A 67 -18.42 -7.14 0.48
N ALA A 68 -18.74 -8.39 0.83
CA ALA A 68 -20.01 -8.72 1.46
C ALA A 68 -20.19 -7.95 2.78
N PRO A 69 -21.44 -7.67 3.20
CA PRO A 69 -21.72 -7.14 4.53
C PRO A 69 -21.06 -8.01 5.61
N GLY A 70 -20.35 -7.38 6.54
CA GLY A 70 -19.61 -8.09 7.59
C GLY A 70 -18.20 -8.55 7.18
N GLU A 71 -17.76 -8.33 5.93
CA GLU A 71 -16.37 -8.54 5.51
C GLU A 71 -15.63 -7.23 5.21
N ARG A 72 -16.33 -6.09 5.24
CA ARG A 72 -15.77 -4.78 4.92
C ARG A 72 -15.30 -4.09 6.21
N PRO A 73 -13.99 -3.96 6.45
CA PRO A 73 -13.48 -3.19 7.58
C PRO A 73 -13.71 -1.69 7.36
N GLN A 74 -13.61 -0.92 8.44
CA GLN A 74 -13.54 0.54 8.35
C GLN A 74 -12.10 0.98 8.52
N VAL A 75 -11.63 1.84 7.62
CA VAL A 75 -10.25 2.34 7.64
C VAL A 75 -10.28 3.82 7.96
N HIS A 76 -9.61 4.19 9.05
CA HIS A 76 -9.53 5.54 9.58
C HIS A 76 -8.07 5.93 9.80
N ARG A 77 -7.83 7.18 10.22
CA ARG A 77 -6.53 7.62 10.71
C ARG A 77 -6.59 7.82 12.21
N THR A 78 -5.61 7.29 12.91
CA THR A 78 -5.39 7.60 14.33
C THR A 78 -5.01 9.07 14.51
N ALA A 79 -5.02 9.55 15.76
CA ALA A 79 -4.52 10.89 16.09
C ALA A 79 -3.05 11.11 15.67
N SER A 80 -2.24 10.05 15.65
CA SER A 80 -0.85 10.07 15.18
C SER A 80 -0.70 10.03 13.64
N GLY A 81 -1.80 9.91 12.90
CA GLY A 81 -1.82 9.87 11.44
C GLY A 81 -1.68 8.47 10.83
N LEU A 82 -1.40 7.44 11.64
CA LEU A 82 -1.32 6.04 11.20
C LEU A 82 -2.67 5.51 10.72
N PRO A 83 -2.72 4.63 9.70
CA PRO A 83 -3.92 3.89 9.35
C PRO A 83 -4.38 3.02 10.53
N GLN A 84 -5.66 3.11 10.86
CA GLN A 84 -6.35 2.21 11.78
C GLN A 84 -7.43 1.47 11.02
N VAL A 85 -7.42 0.15 11.12
CA VAL A 85 -8.43 -0.74 10.61
C VAL A 85 -9.30 -1.17 11.77
N ASP A 86 -10.53 -0.67 11.83
CA ASP A 86 -11.57 -1.26 12.67
C ASP A 86 -12.05 -2.52 11.95
N ILE A 87 -11.53 -3.65 12.40
CA ILE A 87 -11.80 -4.96 11.82
C ILE A 87 -13.29 -5.29 11.91
N ALA A 88 -13.77 -6.09 10.98
CA ALA A 88 -15.15 -6.56 10.97
C ALA A 88 -15.45 -7.47 12.17
N ALA A 89 -16.75 -7.58 12.50
CA ALA A 89 -17.19 -8.47 13.58
C ALA A 89 -16.74 -9.92 13.32
N PRO A 90 -16.17 -10.62 14.31
CA PRO A 90 -15.72 -11.99 14.13
C PRO A 90 -16.91 -12.95 13.99
N SER A 91 -16.68 -14.04 13.25
CA SER A 91 -17.57 -15.19 13.22
C SER A 91 -17.67 -15.86 14.61
N PRO A 92 -18.65 -16.76 14.86
CA PRO A 92 -18.65 -17.58 16.08
C PRO A 92 -17.38 -18.42 16.27
N ALA A 93 -16.72 -18.80 15.17
CA ALA A 93 -15.42 -19.46 15.17
C ALA A 93 -14.25 -18.50 15.45
N GLY A 94 -14.50 -17.21 15.67
CA GLY A 94 -13.53 -16.20 16.09
C GLY A 94 -12.72 -15.60 14.94
N VAL A 95 -13.15 -15.76 13.69
CA VAL A 95 -12.47 -15.21 12.51
C VAL A 95 -13.12 -13.90 12.12
N SER A 96 -12.38 -12.81 12.20
CA SER A 96 -12.73 -11.53 11.55
C SER A 96 -12.16 -11.55 10.14
N ARG A 97 -13.02 -11.62 9.13
CA ARG A 97 -12.62 -11.57 7.71
C ARG A 97 -12.74 -10.14 7.20
N ASN A 98 -11.63 -9.63 6.67
CA ASN A 98 -11.50 -8.24 6.24
C ASN A 98 -11.02 -8.24 4.79
N ALA A 99 -11.86 -7.79 3.87
CA ALA A 99 -11.59 -7.79 2.45
C ALA A 99 -11.11 -6.42 1.97
N TYR A 100 -10.07 -6.42 1.14
CA TYR A 100 -9.37 -5.23 0.68
C TYR A 100 -9.20 -5.22 -0.84
N ALA A 101 -9.36 -4.03 -1.43
CA ALA A 101 -8.89 -3.75 -2.78
C ALA A 101 -7.37 -3.51 -2.79
N ARG A 102 -6.82 -3.02 -1.68
CA ARG A 102 -5.38 -2.81 -1.48
C ARG A 102 -5.04 -2.92 -0.01
N PHE A 103 -3.93 -3.56 0.32
CA PHE A 103 -3.44 -3.67 1.69
C PHE A 103 -1.93 -3.46 1.68
N ASP A 104 -1.52 -2.20 1.64
CA ASP A 104 -0.13 -1.78 1.76
C ASP A 104 0.08 -1.06 3.09
N VAL A 105 1.20 -1.35 3.75
CA VAL A 105 1.53 -0.82 5.07
C VAL A 105 2.86 -0.08 4.97
N ALA A 106 2.83 1.24 4.88
CA ALA A 106 4.05 2.04 4.94
C ALA A 106 4.59 2.14 6.38
N ALA A 107 5.89 2.42 6.55
CA ALA A 107 6.42 2.90 7.81
C ALA A 107 5.69 4.18 8.25
N PRO A 108 5.34 4.36 9.54
CA PRO A 108 5.73 3.53 10.69
C PRO A 108 4.95 2.22 10.89
N GLY A 109 3.79 2.04 10.24
CA GLY A 109 2.96 0.84 10.39
C GLY A 109 1.46 1.12 10.28
N ALA A 110 0.65 0.16 10.73
CA ALA A 110 -0.81 0.27 10.80
C ALA A 110 -1.37 -0.47 12.01
N ILE A 111 -2.54 -0.03 12.46
CA ILE A 111 -3.27 -0.62 13.59
C ILE A 111 -4.39 -1.53 13.08
N LEU A 112 -4.48 -2.74 13.63
CA LEU A 112 -5.63 -3.63 13.53
C LEU A 112 -6.39 -3.55 14.86
N ASN A 113 -7.53 -2.86 14.88
CA ASN A 113 -8.26 -2.59 16.12
C ASN A 113 -9.14 -3.77 16.54
N ASN A 114 -8.61 -4.61 17.44
CA ASN A 114 -9.29 -5.75 18.06
C ASN A 114 -9.73 -5.44 19.51
N ALA A 115 -9.94 -4.16 19.85
CA ALA A 115 -10.31 -3.74 21.20
C ALA A 115 -11.81 -3.45 21.31
N ARG A 116 -12.45 -3.85 22.41
CA ARG A 116 -13.86 -3.50 22.69
C ARG A 116 -14.03 -2.16 23.39
N THR A 117 -12.96 -1.67 24.00
CA THR A 117 -12.89 -0.42 24.75
C THR A 117 -11.64 0.33 24.34
N ASP A 118 -11.55 1.59 24.74
CA ASP A 118 -10.37 2.41 24.50
C ASP A 118 -9.11 1.71 25.03
N VAL A 119 -8.05 1.73 24.23
CA VAL A 119 -6.81 1.02 24.51
C VAL A 119 -5.62 1.85 24.07
N ARG A 120 -4.50 1.70 24.77
CA ARG A 120 -3.23 2.29 24.38
C ARG A 120 -2.43 1.31 23.52
N THR A 121 -2.12 1.73 22.31
CA THR A 121 -1.24 1.06 21.36
C THR A 121 0.20 1.56 21.50
N ARG A 122 1.16 0.78 20.99
CA ARG A 122 2.58 1.11 20.93
C ARG A 122 2.87 2.09 19.80
N LEU A 123 2.24 1.92 18.64
CA LEU A 123 2.50 2.73 17.45
C LEU A 123 1.71 4.05 17.44
N ALA A 124 0.45 4.06 17.90
CA ALA A 124 -0.46 5.20 17.73
C ALA A 124 -0.92 5.88 19.04
N GLY A 125 -0.50 5.38 20.20
CA GLY A 125 -1.00 5.86 21.48
C GLY A 125 -2.44 5.41 21.75
N TRP A 126 -3.24 6.25 22.39
CA TRP A 126 -4.64 5.92 22.71
C TRP A 126 -5.51 5.93 21.46
N ILE A 127 -6.28 4.86 21.28
CA ILE A 127 -7.32 4.73 20.26
C ILE A 127 -8.64 4.32 20.93
N GLN A 128 -9.74 4.58 20.25
CA GLN A 128 -11.06 4.16 20.71
C GLN A 128 -11.31 2.68 20.42
N GLY A 129 -12.18 2.06 21.24
CA GLY A 129 -12.66 0.70 20.98
C GLY A 129 -13.35 0.56 19.63
N ASN A 130 -13.23 -0.61 19.00
CA ASN A 130 -13.86 -0.94 17.75
C ASN A 130 -15.35 -1.28 17.98
N PRO A 131 -16.30 -0.48 17.43
CA PRO A 131 -17.73 -0.70 17.63
C PRO A 131 -18.25 -2.01 17.02
N ASN A 132 -17.52 -2.61 16.07
CA ASN A 132 -17.90 -3.87 15.44
C ASN A 132 -17.73 -5.08 16.38
N LEU A 133 -17.06 -4.92 17.53
CA LEU A 133 -16.69 -6.01 18.45
C LEU A 133 -17.64 -6.14 19.65
N ALA A 134 -18.87 -5.66 19.53
CA ALA A 134 -19.88 -5.78 20.59
C ALA A 134 -20.05 -7.24 21.06
N GLY A 135 -20.04 -8.19 20.11
CA GLY A 135 -20.16 -9.64 20.34
C GLY A 135 -18.88 -10.37 20.76
N GLY A 136 -17.74 -9.68 20.84
CA GLY A 136 -16.44 -10.27 21.20
C GLY A 136 -15.32 -9.88 20.24
N THR A 137 -14.09 -10.17 20.65
CA THR A 137 -12.87 -9.90 19.89
C THR A 137 -12.52 -11.09 18.99
N ALA A 138 -11.76 -10.81 17.93
CA ALA A 138 -11.30 -11.82 16.99
C ALA A 138 -10.15 -12.64 17.57
N ARG A 139 -10.16 -13.95 17.31
CA ARG A 139 -9.01 -14.85 17.51
C ARG A 139 -8.10 -14.86 16.29
N ILE A 140 -8.67 -14.67 15.10
CA ILE A 140 -7.96 -14.58 13.82
C ILE A 140 -8.45 -13.33 13.09
N ILE A 141 -7.53 -12.45 12.74
CA ILE A 141 -7.75 -11.29 11.87
C ILE A 141 -7.23 -11.68 10.48
N LEU A 142 -8.16 -12.03 9.60
CA LEU A 142 -7.88 -12.39 8.21
C LEU A 142 -7.98 -11.14 7.34
N ASN A 143 -6.85 -10.68 6.81
CA ASN A 143 -6.78 -9.61 5.83
C ASN A 143 -6.60 -10.21 4.44
N GLU A 144 -7.63 -10.09 3.60
CA GLU A 144 -7.70 -10.72 2.28
C GLU A 144 -7.74 -9.64 1.19
N VAL A 145 -6.70 -9.59 0.35
CA VAL A 145 -6.69 -8.73 -0.83
C VAL A 145 -7.33 -9.49 -2.00
N ARG A 146 -8.32 -8.86 -2.65
CA ARG A 146 -9.10 -9.46 -3.75
C ARG A 146 -8.79 -8.83 -5.12
N SER A 147 -7.91 -7.84 -5.18
CA SER A 147 -7.44 -7.25 -6.42
C SER A 147 -6.31 -8.08 -7.04
N GLY A 148 -5.89 -7.69 -8.25
CA GLY A 148 -4.71 -8.27 -8.92
C GLY A 148 -3.38 -7.62 -8.50
N ASP A 149 -3.40 -6.67 -7.57
CA ASP A 149 -2.22 -5.93 -7.15
C ASP A 149 -1.53 -6.61 -5.96
N PRO A 150 -0.20 -6.78 -5.96
CA PRO A 150 0.53 -7.30 -4.81
C PRO A 150 0.48 -6.35 -3.62
N SER A 151 0.76 -6.87 -2.42
CA SER A 151 0.85 -6.09 -1.18
C SER A 151 2.29 -5.67 -0.88
N GLU A 152 2.48 -4.40 -0.55
CA GLU A 152 3.75 -3.84 -0.09
C GLU A 152 3.70 -3.57 1.41
N LEU A 153 4.46 -4.35 2.19
CA LEU A 153 4.50 -4.26 3.65
C LEU A 153 5.86 -3.70 4.10
N GLY A 154 5.88 -2.41 4.38
CA GLY A 154 7.05 -1.64 4.83
C GLY A 154 7.02 -1.20 6.30
N GLY A 155 6.09 -1.70 7.11
CA GLY A 155 5.91 -1.29 8.50
C GLY A 155 5.21 -2.33 9.37
N TYR A 156 5.12 -2.05 10.66
CA TYR A 156 4.54 -2.99 11.63
C TYR A 156 3.02 -3.00 11.57
N LEU A 157 2.44 -4.19 11.67
CA LEU A 157 1.03 -4.40 11.98
C LEU A 157 0.87 -4.63 13.48
N GLU A 158 0.19 -3.71 14.16
CA GLU A 158 -0.10 -3.84 15.59
C GLU A 158 -1.56 -4.24 15.81
N VAL A 159 -1.78 -5.32 16.55
CA VAL A 159 -3.11 -5.67 17.05
C VAL A 159 -3.40 -4.87 18.33
N ALA A 160 -4.33 -3.92 18.25
CA ALA A 160 -4.77 -3.18 19.43
C ALA A 160 -5.80 -4.00 20.23
N GLY A 161 -5.68 -4.00 21.56
CA GLY A 161 -6.58 -4.76 22.43
C GLY A 161 -6.20 -6.23 22.53
N ASP A 162 -7.17 -7.11 22.37
CA ASP A 162 -6.97 -8.54 22.58
C ASP A 162 -6.02 -9.14 21.54
N ARG A 163 -5.04 -9.91 22.01
CA ARG A 163 -4.04 -10.59 21.17
C ARG A 163 -4.71 -11.58 20.21
N ALA A 164 -4.34 -11.54 18.94
CA ALA A 164 -4.94 -12.39 17.90
C ALA A 164 -3.91 -12.90 16.87
N GLN A 165 -4.27 -13.91 16.09
CA GLN A 165 -3.53 -14.26 14.88
C GLN A 165 -3.78 -13.21 13.80
N VAL A 166 -2.73 -12.81 13.08
CA VAL A 166 -2.82 -11.94 11.90
C VAL A 166 -2.47 -12.75 10.66
N VAL A 167 -3.36 -12.74 9.68
CA VAL A 167 -3.13 -13.30 8.35
C VAL A 167 -3.22 -12.19 7.32
N VAL A 168 -2.23 -12.08 6.44
CA VAL A 168 -2.26 -11.26 5.23
C VAL A 168 -2.23 -12.21 4.04
N ALA A 169 -3.33 -12.26 3.31
CA ALA A 169 -3.54 -13.14 2.16
C ALA A 169 -3.69 -12.31 0.89
N ASN A 170 -2.73 -12.42 -0.02
CA ASN A 170 -2.78 -11.77 -1.32
C ASN A 170 -2.24 -12.70 -2.42
N PRO A 171 -3.13 -13.29 -3.24
CA PRO A 171 -2.72 -14.19 -4.33
C PRO A 171 -1.82 -13.55 -5.40
N ALA A 172 -1.83 -12.22 -5.55
CA ALA A 172 -0.96 -11.51 -6.48
C ALA A 172 0.52 -11.48 -6.01
N GLY A 173 0.75 -11.56 -4.70
CA GLY A 173 2.08 -11.51 -4.11
C GLY A 173 2.13 -10.63 -2.86
N ILE A 174 3.18 -10.81 -2.06
CA ILE A 174 3.46 -10.00 -0.87
C ILE A 174 4.94 -9.69 -0.84
N THR A 175 5.29 -8.42 -0.70
CA THR A 175 6.64 -7.94 -0.44
C THR A 175 6.70 -7.43 1.00
N CYS A 176 7.73 -7.82 1.74
CA CYS A 176 8.03 -7.32 3.08
C CYS A 176 9.41 -6.67 3.10
N ASP A 177 9.44 -5.37 3.37
CA ASP A 177 10.65 -4.55 3.55
C ASP A 177 10.57 -3.79 4.87
N GLY A 178 10.98 -4.43 5.97
CA GLY A 178 10.85 -3.86 7.32
C GLY A 178 9.47 -4.05 7.92
N CYS A 179 8.68 -5.02 7.43
CA CYS A 179 7.42 -5.36 8.05
C CYS A 179 7.63 -6.11 9.38
N GLY A 180 6.64 -6.01 10.25
CA GLY A 180 6.66 -6.75 11.50
C GLY A 180 5.29 -6.83 12.16
N PHE A 181 5.23 -7.52 13.30
CA PHE A 181 3.97 -7.77 14.01
C PHE A 181 4.10 -7.45 15.50
N ILE A 182 3.16 -6.66 16.02
CA ILE A 182 3.06 -6.34 17.46
C ILE A 182 1.76 -6.93 17.98
N ASN A 183 1.83 -7.57 19.16
CA ASN A 183 0.68 -8.20 19.83
C ASN A 183 -0.06 -9.24 18.95
N ALA A 184 0.67 -9.92 18.06
CA ALA A 184 0.16 -11.06 17.31
C ALA A 184 0.48 -12.37 18.04
N SER A 185 -0.47 -13.31 18.11
CA SER A 185 -0.19 -14.67 18.55
C SER A 185 0.51 -15.50 17.48
N ARG A 186 0.10 -15.29 16.23
CA ARG A 186 0.67 -15.88 15.04
C ARG A 186 0.62 -14.87 13.91
N ALA A 187 1.65 -14.86 13.07
CA ALA A 187 1.70 -14.06 11.85
C ALA A 187 1.76 -14.98 10.63
N THR A 188 0.92 -14.73 9.63
CA THR A 188 0.92 -15.50 8.38
C THR A 188 0.89 -14.58 7.19
N LEU A 189 1.91 -14.67 6.33
CA LEU A 189 1.92 -14.05 5.01
C LEU A 189 1.67 -15.16 3.99
N THR A 190 0.63 -15.03 3.18
CA THR A 190 0.25 -16.07 2.22
C THR A 190 -0.17 -15.54 0.87
N THR A 191 0.21 -16.24 -0.20
CA THR A 191 -0.34 -16.02 -1.56
C THR A 191 -1.47 -17.00 -1.87
N GLY A 192 -1.89 -17.78 -0.89
CA GLY A 192 -3.06 -18.63 -1.02
C GLY A 192 -4.36 -17.86 -0.83
N THR A 193 -5.37 -18.19 -1.62
CA THR A 193 -6.75 -17.76 -1.34
C THR A 193 -7.23 -18.46 -0.07
N PRO A 194 -7.69 -17.73 0.97
CA PRO A 194 -8.21 -18.34 2.19
C PRO A 194 -9.42 -19.22 1.91
N VAL A 195 -9.47 -20.40 2.53
CA VAL A 195 -10.64 -21.27 2.54
C VAL A 195 -11.32 -21.10 3.90
N VAL A 196 -12.49 -20.46 3.90
CA VAL A 196 -13.30 -20.25 5.10
C VAL A 196 -14.56 -21.08 4.99
N GLU A 197 -14.77 -21.97 5.97
CA GLU A 197 -15.90 -22.90 6.03
C GLU A 197 -16.64 -22.66 7.34
N GLU A 198 -17.93 -22.36 7.28
CA GLU A 198 -18.77 -22.11 8.48
C GLU A 198 -18.14 -21.05 9.42
N GLY A 199 -17.50 -20.04 8.84
CA GLY A 199 -16.83 -18.96 9.58
C GLY A 199 -15.47 -19.34 10.20
N ARG A 200 -14.99 -20.57 10.04
CA ARG A 200 -13.66 -21.02 10.48
C ARG A 200 -12.67 -20.96 9.33
N LEU A 201 -11.42 -20.54 9.62
CA LEU A 201 -10.32 -20.64 8.65
C LEU A 201 -9.90 -22.10 8.53
N ALA A 202 -10.23 -22.73 7.39
CA ALA A 202 -9.84 -24.10 7.08
C ALA A 202 -8.40 -24.21 6.59
N GLY A 203 -7.96 -23.22 5.82
CA GLY A 203 -6.61 -23.17 5.28
C GLY A 203 -6.50 -22.26 4.08
N TYR A 204 -5.61 -22.62 3.16
CA TYR A 204 -5.24 -21.79 2.01
C TYR A 204 -5.12 -22.63 0.74
N ARG A 205 -5.60 -22.10 -0.38
CA ARG A 205 -5.36 -22.65 -1.72
C ARG A 205 -4.32 -21.80 -2.43
N VAL A 206 -3.12 -22.34 -2.57
CA VAL A 206 -1.99 -21.66 -3.23
C VAL A 206 -1.91 -22.11 -4.68
N VAL A 207 -2.03 -21.15 -5.59
CA VAL A 207 -1.92 -21.40 -7.04
C VAL A 207 -0.78 -20.60 -7.67
N GLY A 208 -0.49 -19.40 -7.17
CA GLY A 208 0.46 -18.45 -7.72
C GLY A 208 0.98 -17.48 -6.66
N GLY A 209 1.68 -16.43 -7.10
CA GLY A 209 2.21 -15.38 -6.24
C GLY A 209 3.52 -15.74 -5.52
N THR A 210 4.31 -14.72 -5.17
CA THR A 210 5.55 -14.87 -4.41
C THR A 210 5.47 -14.08 -3.12
N VAL A 211 5.97 -14.65 -2.02
CA VAL A 211 6.31 -13.86 -0.82
C VAL A 211 7.79 -13.50 -0.90
N ARG A 212 8.08 -12.19 -0.92
CA ARG A 212 9.44 -11.64 -0.93
C ARG A 212 9.74 -10.99 0.41
N ILE A 213 10.87 -11.37 1.00
CA ILE A 213 11.44 -10.69 2.16
C ILE A 213 12.70 -9.98 1.69
N GLU A 214 12.73 -8.65 1.76
CA GLU A 214 13.81 -7.82 1.25
C GLU A 214 14.09 -6.61 2.16
N GLY A 215 15.06 -5.79 1.76
CA GLY A 215 15.46 -4.58 2.48
C GLY A 215 15.70 -4.80 3.98
N ALA A 216 14.91 -4.14 4.83
CA ALA A 216 14.98 -4.22 6.29
C ALA A 216 14.45 -5.55 6.87
N GLY A 217 13.87 -6.42 6.05
CA GLY A 217 13.49 -7.78 6.41
C GLY A 217 12.15 -7.90 7.13
N LEU A 218 11.94 -9.04 7.80
CA LEU A 218 10.73 -9.39 8.55
C LEU A 218 11.03 -9.54 10.03
N ASP A 219 10.43 -8.70 10.88
CA ASP A 219 10.46 -8.84 12.34
C ASP A 219 9.16 -9.44 12.89
N ALA A 220 9.19 -10.74 13.18
CA ALA A 220 8.10 -11.47 13.79
C ALA A 220 8.47 -12.04 15.18
N ARG A 221 9.42 -11.41 15.90
CA ARG A 221 9.90 -11.89 17.21
C ARG A 221 8.84 -11.87 18.31
N GLU A 222 7.80 -11.05 18.17
CA GLU A 222 6.67 -10.96 19.11
C GLU A 222 5.53 -11.95 18.81
N ALA A 223 5.55 -12.58 17.64
CA ALA A 223 4.64 -13.68 17.32
C ALA A 223 5.22 -15.00 17.83
N ASP A 224 4.38 -15.87 18.39
CA ASP A 224 4.84 -17.19 18.84
C ASP A 224 5.15 -18.09 17.65
N HIS A 225 4.40 -17.92 16.56
CA HIS A 225 4.61 -18.64 15.31
C HIS A 225 4.46 -17.72 14.10
N THR A 226 5.30 -17.95 13.11
CA THR A 226 5.29 -17.24 11.83
C THR A 226 5.20 -18.24 10.70
N ALA A 227 4.34 -17.98 9.73
CA ALA A 227 4.19 -18.81 8.53
C ALA A 227 4.29 -17.96 7.25
N LEU A 228 5.15 -18.38 6.32
CA LEU A 228 5.21 -17.88 4.95
C LEU A 228 4.68 -18.99 4.06
N VAL A 229 3.50 -18.82 3.45
CA VAL A 229 2.81 -19.86 2.68
C VAL A 229 2.55 -19.35 1.27
N ALA A 230 3.32 -19.77 0.28
CA ALA A 230 3.24 -19.16 -1.05
C ALA A 230 3.54 -20.12 -2.18
N ARG A 231 3.32 -19.72 -3.43
CA ARG A 231 3.75 -20.54 -4.57
C ARG A 231 5.27 -20.57 -4.65
N ALA A 232 5.91 -19.44 -4.38
CA ALA A 232 7.35 -19.32 -4.17
C ALA A 232 7.64 -18.37 -3.00
N VAL A 233 8.72 -18.63 -2.27
CA VAL A 233 9.21 -17.75 -1.20
C VAL A 233 10.64 -17.34 -1.53
N GLU A 234 10.92 -16.06 -1.44
CA GLU A 234 12.20 -15.47 -1.77
C GLU A 234 12.69 -14.63 -0.59
N VAL A 235 13.81 -15.04 0.02
CA VAL A 235 14.38 -14.41 1.21
C VAL A 235 15.71 -13.77 0.83
N ARG A 236 15.69 -12.44 0.66
CA ARG A 236 16.84 -11.60 0.33
C ARG A 236 17.32 -10.73 1.50
N ALA A 237 16.59 -10.74 2.61
CA ALA A 237 16.90 -10.01 3.84
C ALA A 237 16.65 -10.88 5.09
N GLY A 238 16.91 -10.31 6.27
CA GLY A 238 16.74 -11.01 7.54
C GLY A 238 15.28 -11.36 7.84
N VAL A 239 15.05 -12.55 8.37
CA VAL A 239 13.77 -12.98 8.97
C VAL A 239 14.04 -13.33 10.42
N TRP A 240 13.39 -12.66 11.36
CA TRP A 240 13.50 -12.94 12.79
C TRP A 240 12.16 -13.42 13.34
N ALA A 241 12.13 -14.63 13.91
CA ALA A 241 10.91 -15.24 14.44
C ALA A 241 11.21 -16.12 15.65
N ARG A 242 10.18 -16.50 16.42
CA ARG A 242 10.31 -17.54 17.46
C ARG A 242 10.28 -18.93 16.85
N GLU A 243 9.19 -19.23 16.14
CA GLU A 243 9.07 -20.39 15.26
C GLU A 243 8.69 -19.94 13.85
N LEU A 244 9.38 -20.47 12.86
CA LEU A 244 9.16 -20.16 11.45
C LEU A 244 8.77 -21.41 10.66
N THR A 245 7.66 -21.33 9.93
CA THR A 245 7.29 -22.28 8.89
C THR A 245 7.33 -21.58 7.53
N VAL A 246 8.07 -22.14 6.59
CA VAL A 246 8.07 -21.70 5.19
C VAL A 246 7.54 -22.84 4.35
N ALA A 247 6.40 -22.62 3.71
CA ALA A 247 5.74 -23.59 2.85
C ALA A 247 5.61 -23.01 1.45
N ALA A 248 6.20 -23.71 0.48
CA ALA A 248 6.23 -23.29 -0.91
C ALA A 248 5.61 -24.34 -1.84
N GLY A 249 5.07 -23.88 -2.97
CA GLY A 249 4.51 -24.73 -4.01
C GLY A 249 2.99 -24.62 -4.14
N ALA A 250 2.47 -25.02 -5.31
CA ALA A 250 1.03 -25.05 -5.52
C ALA A 250 0.40 -26.20 -4.72
N GLY A 251 -0.73 -25.93 -4.06
CA GLY A 251 -1.33 -26.91 -3.17
C GLY A 251 -2.46 -26.36 -2.31
N ALA A 252 -3.07 -27.29 -1.58
CA ALA A 252 -3.89 -26.98 -0.43
C ALA A 252 -3.02 -27.06 0.84
N TYR A 253 -3.19 -26.08 1.72
CA TYR A 253 -2.51 -25.98 3.00
C TYR A 253 -3.53 -25.78 4.10
N ASP A 254 -3.28 -26.31 5.29
CA ASP A 254 -4.10 -26.00 6.47
C ASP A 254 -3.82 -24.58 7.00
N ALA A 255 -4.57 -24.13 8.01
CA ALA A 255 -4.39 -22.83 8.65
C ALA A 255 -3.03 -22.66 9.37
N GLY A 256 -2.31 -23.77 9.63
CA GLY A 256 -0.96 -23.79 10.19
C GLY A 256 0.15 -23.71 9.13
N GLY A 257 -0.19 -23.83 7.84
CA GLY A 257 0.75 -23.84 6.72
C GLY A 257 1.29 -25.23 6.36
N ALA A 258 0.75 -26.32 6.91
CA ALA A 258 1.11 -27.66 6.48
C ALA A 258 0.35 -28.04 5.21
N ARG A 259 1.02 -28.73 4.27
CA ARG A 259 0.41 -29.16 3.01
C ARG A 259 -0.58 -30.30 3.27
N THR A 260 -1.81 -30.15 2.79
CA THR A 260 -2.90 -31.11 2.97
C THR A 260 -3.36 -31.76 1.67
N GLY A 261 -2.97 -31.20 0.52
CA GLY A 261 -3.32 -31.78 -0.77
C GLY A 261 -2.63 -31.08 -1.94
N ALA A 262 -2.72 -31.71 -3.12
CA ALA A 262 -2.27 -31.12 -4.36
C ALA A 262 -3.34 -30.16 -4.93
N ALA A 263 -2.90 -29.10 -5.59
CA ALA A 263 -3.73 -28.22 -6.38
C ALA A 263 -2.92 -27.79 -7.62
N PRO A 264 -3.55 -27.64 -8.80
CA PRO A 264 -2.85 -27.20 -9.99
C PRO A 264 -2.35 -25.76 -9.79
N GLY A 265 -1.13 -25.52 -10.24
CA GLY A 265 -0.55 -24.20 -10.27
C GLY A 265 -1.11 -23.32 -11.39
N ALA A 266 -1.16 -22.01 -11.18
CA ALA A 266 -1.37 -21.04 -12.25
C ALA A 266 -0.02 -20.63 -12.87
N GLY A 267 0.01 -20.41 -14.19
CA GLY A 267 1.20 -19.98 -14.93
C GLY A 267 2.33 -21.02 -14.99
N GLY A 268 3.49 -20.58 -15.48
CA GLY A 268 4.71 -21.40 -15.48
C GLY A 268 5.17 -21.74 -14.06
N ALA A 269 5.76 -22.92 -13.87
CA ALA A 269 6.34 -23.28 -12.59
C ALA A 269 7.49 -22.32 -12.25
N PRO A 270 7.54 -21.77 -11.03
CA PRO A 270 8.68 -20.97 -10.60
C PRO A 270 9.99 -21.77 -10.70
N ALA A 271 11.09 -21.07 -10.97
CA ALA A 271 12.42 -21.69 -10.98
C ALA A 271 12.83 -22.24 -9.61
N PHE A 272 12.24 -21.71 -8.53
CA PHE A 272 12.51 -22.09 -7.16
C PHE A 272 11.21 -22.16 -6.34
N ALA A 273 11.16 -23.07 -5.38
CA ALA A 273 10.11 -23.08 -4.36
C ALA A 273 10.49 -22.13 -3.21
N ILE A 274 11.71 -22.28 -2.69
CA ILE A 274 12.30 -21.42 -1.67
C ILE A 274 13.69 -21.02 -2.15
N ASP A 275 13.93 -19.72 -2.33
CA ASP A 275 15.25 -19.17 -2.62
C ASP A 275 15.69 -18.27 -1.47
N VAL A 276 16.90 -18.51 -0.96
CA VAL A 276 17.50 -17.76 0.14
C VAL A 276 18.83 -17.23 -0.35
N ALA A 277 18.91 -15.92 -0.59
CA ALA A 277 20.14 -15.28 -1.04
C ALA A 277 21.16 -15.21 0.11
N ALA A 278 22.46 -15.06 -0.21
CA ALA A 278 23.52 -14.93 0.80
C ALA A 278 23.34 -13.76 1.78
N LEU A 279 22.55 -12.74 1.39
CA LEU A 279 22.20 -11.59 2.23
C LEU A 279 20.94 -11.85 3.11
N GLY A 280 20.17 -12.89 2.80
CA GLY A 280 18.99 -13.32 3.54
C GLY A 280 19.33 -14.39 4.57
N GLY A 281 19.02 -14.13 5.84
CA GLY A 281 19.19 -15.09 6.93
C GLY A 281 17.88 -15.33 7.66
N MET A 282 17.57 -16.58 8.00
CA MET A 282 16.43 -16.93 8.84
C MET A 282 16.91 -17.23 10.26
N TYR A 283 16.43 -16.44 11.22
CA TYR A 283 16.82 -16.50 12.62
C TYR A 283 15.58 -16.84 13.45
N ALA A 284 15.43 -18.12 13.79
CA ALA A 284 14.36 -18.59 14.65
C ALA A 284 14.81 -19.74 15.54
N GLY A 285 14.14 -19.90 16.69
CA GLY A 285 14.37 -21.04 17.59
C GLY A 285 14.00 -22.38 16.94
N LYS A 286 13.03 -22.36 16.01
CA LYS A 286 12.63 -23.50 15.20
C LYS A 286 12.30 -23.06 13.78
N ILE A 287 12.82 -23.77 12.78
CA ILE A 287 12.54 -23.53 11.36
C ILE A 287 12.03 -24.82 10.72
N ARG A 288 10.92 -24.73 9.99
CA ARG A 288 10.36 -25.83 9.16
C ARG A 288 10.26 -25.35 7.72
N LEU A 289 10.81 -26.12 6.79
CA LEU A 289 10.72 -25.86 5.35
C LEU A 289 9.89 -26.98 4.71
N ILE A 290 8.90 -26.61 3.90
CA ILE A 290 7.97 -27.51 3.21
C ILE A 290 7.93 -27.10 1.73
N VAL A 291 8.12 -28.05 0.82
CA VAL A 291 8.14 -27.85 -0.64
C VAL A 291 7.27 -28.87 -1.38
#